data_AF-A0A1W1VWJ2-F1
#
_entry.id   AF-A0A1W1VWJ2-F1
#
_cell.length_a   1.000
_cell.length_b   1.000
_cell.length_c   1.000
_cell.angle_alpha   90.00
_cell.angle_beta   90.00
_cell.angle_gamma   90.00
#
_symmetry.space_group_name_H-M   'P 1'
#
loop_
_entity.id
_entity.type
_entity.pdbx_description
1 polymer ?
#
loop_
_entity_poly.entity_id
_entity_poly.type
_entity_poly.pdbx_seq_one_letter_code
_entity_poly.pdbx_strand_id
1 'polypeptide(L)'
;MSSSFTQSLPRFSLLLTFLMLAQVVAAQQIGPPTTRRCRWVRLLTNRDTTDFSLPDSLTIVPASVTANGRSVSYNSSTDQYRIIRPSSRFPAPDPGQPDIVFQPTGPDSVLVCYRVLPLRLAAPTFRRPRTLIDSLNFAPRSFGYNDFAVKEQILATPGINKTGSLARGISFGNTQNVFVNSALNLQLEGKLTDQINLTAAISDQNVPFQPEGNTQQLQEFDRLYITLTHPRWSLTAGDVVLRNRPDYFLRFYKNVQGAAVEAKLTQGVGKRSVTTAAAGVAKGKFASIELPPLENVQGPYRLRGTNGEQFIVVLANSERVYLDGRLMTRGFDFDYI
;
A
#
# COMPACT_ATOMS: atom_id res chain seq x y z
N MET A 1 57.52 -30.77 -26.17
CA MET A 1 57.75 -29.35 -25.84
C MET A 1 56.64 -28.52 -26.49
N SER A 2 56.20 -27.45 -25.79
CA SER A 2 55.25 -26.37 -26.19
C SER A 2 53.84 -26.77 -26.65
N SER A 3 52.80 -26.72 -25.79
CA SER A 3 52.00 -25.55 -25.38
C SER A 3 50.96 -25.08 -26.42
N SER A 4 49.67 -25.15 -26.09
CA SER A 4 48.77 -23.98 -26.08
C SER A 4 47.34 -24.40 -25.70
N PHE A 5 46.92 -23.93 -24.53
CA PHE A 5 45.56 -23.96 -24.03
C PHE A 5 44.85 -22.73 -24.63
N THR A 6 43.76 -22.90 -25.37
CA THR A 6 42.84 -21.79 -25.67
C THR A 6 41.40 -22.22 -25.41
N GLN A 7 40.82 -21.54 -24.44
CA GLN A 7 39.44 -21.64 -23.99
C GLN A 7 38.50 -21.11 -25.07
N SER A 8 37.49 -21.88 -25.45
CA SER A 8 36.25 -21.30 -25.99
C SER A 8 35.06 -22.23 -25.72
N LEU A 9 34.33 -21.93 -24.65
CA LEU A 9 32.91 -22.21 -24.42
C LEU A 9 32.53 -21.37 -23.17
N PRO A 10 31.30 -20.83 -23.09
CA PRO A 10 30.12 -21.64 -23.33
C PRO A 10 28.95 -20.93 -24.06
N ARG A 11 28.54 -21.49 -25.21
CA ARG A 11 27.17 -21.38 -25.73
C ARG A 11 26.19 -22.28 -24.97
N PHE A 12 26.70 -23.17 -24.12
CA PHE A 12 25.92 -24.09 -23.27
C PHE A 12 25.34 -23.43 -22.00
N SER A 13 25.94 -22.34 -21.50
CA SER A 13 25.39 -21.64 -20.32
C SER A 13 24.14 -20.85 -20.67
N LEU A 14 24.04 -20.33 -21.91
CA LEU A 14 22.88 -19.61 -22.40
C LEU A 14 21.64 -20.50 -22.53
N LEU A 15 21.81 -21.76 -22.93
CA LEU A 15 20.72 -22.73 -23.06
C LEU A 15 20.27 -23.27 -21.68
N LEU A 16 21.20 -23.42 -20.72
CA LEU A 16 20.87 -23.78 -19.34
C LEU A 16 20.19 -22.62 -18.59
N THR A 17 20.57 -21.36 -18.87
CA THR A 17 19.85 -20.19 -18.34
C THR A 17 18.45 -20.06 -18.93
N PHE A 18 18.22 -20.43 -20.19
CA PHE A 18 16.89 -20.34 -20.80
C PHE A 18 15.95 -21.47 -20.31
N LEU A 19 16.47 -22.69 -20.08
CA LEU A 19 15.68 -23.79 -19.50
C LEU A 19 15.37 -23.59 -18.00
N MET A 20 16.27 -22.96 -17.24
CA MET A 20 16.01 -22.55 -15.84
C MET A 20 15.04 -21.36 -15.73
N LEU A 21 14.98 -20.47 -16.74
CA LEU A 21 14.02 -19.38 -16.76
C LEU A 21 12.58 -19.83 -17.09
N ALA A 22 12.39 -21.00 -17.71
CA ALA A 22 11.05 -21.47 -18.12
C ALA A 22 10.36 -22.40 -17.10
N GLN A 23 11.10 -23.06 -16.18
CA GLN A 23 10.53 -24.11 -15.33
C GLN A 23 10.23 -23.70 -13.87
N VAL A 24 10.54 -22.49 -13.40
CA VAL A 24 10.14 -22.06 -12.03
C VAL A 24 9.23 -20.83 -12.03
N VAL A 25 8.76 -20.40 -13.21
CA VAL A 25 7.55 -19.57 -13.34
C VAL A 25 6.26 -20.36 -12.98
N ALA A 26 6.40 -21.63 -12.59
CA ALA A 26 5.37 -22.44 -11.93
C ALA A 26 5.56 -22.55 -10.39
N ALA A 27 6.36 -21.67 -9.77
CA ALA A 27 6.19 -21.42 -8.34
C ALA A 27 4.82 -20.74 -8.18
N GLN A 28 3.91 -21.42 -7.48
CA GLN A 28 2.59 -20.96 -7.06
C GLN A 28 2.56 -19.43 -6.99
N GLN A 29 1.77 -18.80 -7.86
CA GLN A 29 1.28 -17.45 -7.60
C GLN A 29 0.53 -17.55 -6.27
N ILE A 30 1.24 -17.35 -5.17
CA ILE A 30 0.68 -16.86 -3.93
C ILE A 30 0.17 -15.49 -4.34
N GLY A 31 -1.07 -15.44 -4.81
CA GLY A 31 -1.77 -14.19 -5.04
C GLY A 31 -1.64 -13.32 -3.80
N PRO A 32 -1.80 -11.98 -3.92
CA PRO A 32 -1.73 -11.09 -2.77
C PRO A 32 -2.57 -11.68 -1.63
N PRO A 33 -2.09 -11.67 -0.36
CA PRO A 33 -2.77 -12.33 0.74
C PRO A 33 -4.24 -11.89 0.77
N THR A 34 -5.14 -12.79 0.35
CA THR A 34 -6.54 -12.43 0.21
C THR A 34 -7.22 -12.64 1.55
N THR A 35 -7.97 -11.65 2.01
CA THR A 35 -8.82 -11.77 3.19
C THR A 35 -10.07 -12.62 2.91
N ARG A 36 -10.31 -13.00 1.64
CA ARG A 36 -11.49 -13.78 1.23
C ARG A 36 -11.23 -15.27 1.45
N ARG A 37 -12.16 -15.93 2.15
CA ARG A 37 -12.17 -17.37 2.38
C ARG A 37 -13.52 -17.93 1.96
N CYS A 38 -13.55 -19.18 1.52
CA CYS A 38 -14.80 -19.84 1.14
C CYS A 38 -14.86 -21.23 1.77
N ARG A 39 -16.04 -21.63 2.22
CA ARG A 39 -16.30 -22.91 2.87
C ARG A 39 -17.66 -23.45 2.46
N TRP A 40 -17.73 -24.76 2.24
CA TRP A 40 -18.99 -25.44 2.03
C TRP A 40 -19.74 -25.60 3.35
N VAL A 41 -21.00 -25.18 3.36
CA VAL A 41 -21.93 -25.35 4.48
C VAL A 41 -23.01 -26.33 4.03
N ARG A 42 -23.22 -27.38 4.83
CA ARG A 42 -24.25 -28.39 4.55
C ARG A 42 -25.63 -27.84 4.90
N LEU A 43 -26.59 -28.05 4.02
CA LEU A 43 -27.98 -27.62 4.18
C LEU A 43 -28.81 -28.76 4.78
N LEU A 44 -29.76 -28.44 5.65
CA LEU A 44 -30.62 -29.43 6.30
C LEU A 44 -31.71 -29.90 5.33
N THR A 45 -31.76 -31.18 4.97
CA THR A 45 -32.68 -31.70 3.94
C THR A 45 -34.16 -31.51 4.24
N ASN A 46 -34.58 -31.49 5.51
CA ASN A 46 -35.99 -31.38 5.91
C ASN A 46 -36.39 -30.00 6.47
N ARG A 47 -35.55 -28.97 6.30
CA ARG A 47 -35.84 -27.62 6.79
C ARG A 47 -35.51 -26.57 5.74
N ASP A 48 -36.39 -25.59 5.58
CA ASP A 48 -36.18 -24.47 4.66
C ASP A 48 -35.13 -23.49 5.22
N THR A 49 -35.01 -23.41 6.54
CA THR A 49 -34.02 -22.59 7.26
C THR A 49 -32.84 -23.42 7.74
N THR A 50 -31.63 -22.98 7.44
CA THR A 50 -30.38 -23.54 8.00
C THR A 50 -29.62 -22.44 8.74
N ASP A 51 -29.46 -22.61 10.05
CA ASP A 51 -28.60 -21.78 10.89
C ASP A 51 -27.22 -22.46 11.03
N PHE A 52 -26.13 -21.69 10.90
CA PHE A 52 -24.76 -22.20 11.01
C PHE A 52 -23.80 -21.15 11.57
N SER A 53 -22.69 -21.62 12.16
CA SER A 53 -21.55 -20.78 12.52
C SER A 53 -20.38 -21.04 11.57
N LEU A 54 -19.53 -20.04 11.38
CA LEU A 54 -18.33 -20.13 10.56
C LEU A 54 -17.11 -20.10 11.49
N PRO A 55 -16.47 -21.24 11.78
CA PRO A 55 -15.28 -21.23 12.59
C PRO A 55 -14.07 -20.84 11.74
N ASP A 56 -13.37 -19.81 12.19
CA ASP A 56 -12.15 -19.29 11.56
C ASP A 56 -11.13 -18.90 12.65
N SER A 57 -9.83 -18.90 12.29
CA SER A 57 -8.76 -18.44 13.16
C SER A 57 -8.74 -16.93 13.35
N LEU A 58 -9.33 -16.19 12.42
CA LEU A 58 -9.41 -14.74 12.37
C LEU A 58 -10.86 -14.26 12.50
N THR A 59 -11.05 -12.98 12.87
CA THR A 59 -12.40 -12.41 12.99
C THR A 59 -13.05 -12.26 11.62
N ILE A 60 -14.22 -12.86 11.45
CA ILE A 60 -15.04 -12.74 10.24
C ILE A 60 -15.77 -11.40 10.25
N VAL A 61 -15.85 -10.72 9.09
CA VAL A 61 -16.67 -9.52 8.92
C VAL A 61 -18.10 -9.95 8.56
N PRO A 62 -19.11 -9.80 9.44
CA PRO A 62 -20.43 -10.40 9.22
C PRO A 62 -21.13 -9.92 7.95
N ALA A 63 -21.01 -8.62 7.62
CA ALA A 63 -21.59 -8.04 6.41
C ALA A 63 -20.95 -8.54 5.10
N SER A 64 -19.79 -9.23 5.17
CA SER A 64 -19.09 -9.76 4.00
C SER A 64 -19.51 -11.18 3.60
N VAL A 65 -20.33 -11.83 4.43
CA VAL A 65 -20.70 -13.24 4.22
C VAL A 65 -21.73 -13.34 3.10
N THR A 66 -21.38 -14.11 2.09
CA THR A 66 -22.17 -14.32 0.88
C THR A 66 -22.31 -15.80 0.55
N ALA A 67 -23.48 -16.20 0.08
CA ALA A 67 -23.78 -17.52 -0.42
C ALA A 67 -24.43 -17.37 -1.80
N ASN A 68 -23.89 -18.05 -2.82
CA ASN A 68 -24.38 -17.93 -4.21
C ASN A 68 -24.52 -16.47 -4.70
N GLY A 69 -23.60 -15.59 -4.28
CA GLY A 69 -23.60 -14.17 -4.65
C GLY A 69 -24.60 -13.28 -3.89
N ARG A 70 -25.36 -13.82 -2.93
CA ARG A 70 -26.30 -13.06 -2.08
C ARG A 70 -25.77 -12.95 -0.66
N SER A 71 -26.05 -11.83 0.02
CA SER A 71 -25.71 -11.65 1.44
C SER A 71 -26.49 -12.63 2.32
N VAL A 72 -25.81 -13.20 3.31
CA VAL A 72 -26.43 -14.10 4.28
C VAL A 72 -26.87 -13.30 5.51
N SER A 73 -28.05 -13.58 6.05
CA SER A 73 -28.52 -12.93 7.28
C SER A 73 -27.70 -13.38 8.49
N TYR A 74 -27.36 -12.46 9.39
CA TYR A 74 -26.54 -12.70 10.57
C TYR A 74 -27.29 -12.28 11.84
N ASN A 75 -27.31 -13.17 12.84
CA ASN A 75 -27.85 -12.90 14.16
C ASN A 75 -26.70 -12.65 15.15
N SER A 76 -26.54 -11.41 15.59
CA SER A 76 -25.49 -10.99 16.51
C SER A 76 -25.63 -11.56 17.93
N SER A 77 -26.84 -11.92 18.35
CA SER A 77 -27.10 -12.43 19.70
C SER A 77 -26.68 -13.90 19.86
N THR A 78 -26.79 -14.68 18.78
CA THR A 78 -26.45 -16.12 18.78
C THR A 78 -25.17 -16.43 18.00
N ASP A 79 -24.54 -15.43 17.39
CA ASP A 79 -23.38 -15.54 16.49
C ASP A 79 -23.59 -16.59 15.38
N GLN A 80 -24.77 -16.55 14.76
CA GLN A 80 -25.17 -17.51 13.72
C GLN A 80 -25.63 -16.81 12.45
N TYR A 81 -25.27 -17.42 11.33
CA TYR A 81 -25.75 -17.06 10.01
C TYR A 81 -26.95 -17.91 9.64
N ARG A 82 -27.92 -17.32 8.96
CA ARG A 82 -29.14 -18.00 8.52
C ARG A 82 -29.30 -17.90 7.01
N ILE A 83 -29.45 -19.05 6.38
CA ILE A 83 -29.84 -19.19 4.97
C ILE A 83 -31.25 -19.74 4.92
N ILE A 84 -32.11 -19.06 4.16
CA ILE A 84 -33.51 -19.43 3.92
C ILE A 84 -33.62 -19.87 2.47
N ARG A 85 -34.11 -21.09 2.26
CA ARG A 85 -34.46 -21.63 0.94
C ARG A 85 -35.95 -21.40 0.66
N PRO A 86 -36.37 -21.43 -0.62
CA PRO A 86 -37.78 -21.46 -0.97
C PRO A 86 -38.49 -22.60 -0.23
N SER A 87 -39.68 -22.32 0.28
CA SER A 87 -40.44 -23.29 1.07
C SER A 87 -40.80 -24.52 0.23
N SER A 88 -40.51 -25.69 0.78
CA SER A 88 -40.85 -26.97 0.16
C SER A 88 -42.23 -27.50 0.60
N ARG A 89 -42.84 -26.88 1.61
CA ARG A 89 -44.14 -27.24 2.19
C ARG A 89 -45.19 -26.16 1.92
N PHE A 90 -46.33 -26.57 1.36
CA PHE A 90 -47.46 -25.69 1.07
C PHE A 90 -48.73 -26.18 1.79
N PRO A 91 -49.54 -25.28 2.36
CA PRO A 91 -50.78 -25.67 3.04
C PRO A 91 -51.72 -26.38 2.08
N ALA A 92 -52.37 -27.44 2.56
CA ALA A 92 -53.38 -28.13 1.77
C ALA A 92 -54.57 -27.19 1.49
N PRO A 93 -55.17 -27.23 0.28
CA PRO A 93 -56.35 -26.41 -0.04
C PRO A 93 -57.56 -26.71 0.85
N ASP A 94 -57.68 -27.96 1.31
CA ASP A 94 -58.80 -28.43 2.12
C ASP A 94 -58.42 -28.56 3.60
N PRO A 95 -59.27 -28.08 4.54
CA PRO A 95 -59.06 -28.25 5.97
C PRO A 95 -58.99 -29.74 6.36
N GLY A 96 -57.93 -30.13 7.09
CA GLY A 96 -57.76 -31.48 7.64
C GLY A 96 -56.93 -32.44 6.77
N GLN A 97 -56.47 -32.00 5.59
CA GLN A 97 -55.51 -32.76 4.78
C GLN A 97 -54.05 -32.39 5.12
N PRO A 98 -53.09 -33.33 4.95
CA PRO A 98 -51.67 -33.03 5.18
C PRO A 98 -51.14 -32.04 4.12
N ASP A 99 -50.26 -31.13 4.56
CA ASP A 99 -49.57 -30.19 3.69
C ASP A 99 -48.85 -30.89 2.52
N ILE A 100 -48.86 -30.27 1.35
CA ILE A 100 -48.17 -30.75 0.17
C ILE A 100 -46.67 -30.46 0.35
N VAL A 101 -45.84 -31.51 0.39
CA VAL A 101 -44.38 -31.40 0.50
C VAL A 101 -43.73 -31.79 -0.82
N PHE A 102 -43.05 -30.85 -1.46
CA PHE A 102 -42.14 -31.15 -2.57
C PHE A 102 -40.80 -31.60 -2.01
N GLN A 103 -40.23 -32.68 -2.55
CA GLN A 103 -38.85 -33.04 -2.21
C GLN A 103 -37.91 -31.91 -2.67
N PRO A 104 -37.07 -31.35 -1.77
CA PRO A 104 -36.16 -30.28 -2.16
C PRO A 104 -35.11 -30.83 -3.13
N THR A 105 -35.24 -30.52 -4.43
CA THR A 105 -34.32 -30.91 -5.51
C THR A 105 -33.08 -30.01 -5.60
N GLY A 106 -32.67 -29.40 -4.47
CA GLY A 106 -31.53 -28.49 -4.40
C GLY A 106 -30.22 -29.18 -3.97
N PRO A 107 -29.07 -28.50 -4.13
CA PRO A 107 -27.80 -29.02 -3.65
C PRO A 107 -27.79 -29.20 -2.12
N ASP A 108 -27.15 -30.26 -1.63
CA ASP A 108 -27.01 -30.57 -0.20
C ASP A 108 -26.06 -29.63 0.55
N SER A 109 -25.33 -28.78 -0.19
CA SER A 109 -24.40 -27.81 0.38
C SER A 109 -24.35 -26.54 -0.44
N VAL A 110 -23.97 -25.45 0.21
CA VAL A 110 -23.79 -24.14 -0.42
C VAL A 110 -22.38 -23.62 -0.12
N LEU A 111 -21.75 -23.03 -1.14
CA LEU A 111 -20.46 -22.39 -0.97
C LEU A 111 -20.68 -21.00 -0.35
N VAL A 112 -20.18 -20.84 0.87
CA VAL A 112 -20.23 -19.58 1.61
C VAL A 112 -18.86 -18.92 1.54
N CYS A 113 -18.79 -17.72 1.00
CA CYS A 113 -17.58 -16.92 0.95
C CYS A 113 -17.69 -15.71 1.88
N TYR A 114 -16.62 -15.42 2.60
CA TYR A 114 -16.57 -14.36 3.61
C TYR A 114 -15.18 -13.71 3.63
N ARG A 115 -15.07 -12.54 4.27
CA ARG A 115 -13.79 -11.87 4.53
C ARG A 115 -13.43 -11.90 6.00
N VAL A 116 -12.14 -12.02 6.27
CA VAL A 116 -11.57 -11.98 7.62
C VAL A 116 -10.73 -10.72 7.84
N LEU A 117 -10.75 -10.20 9.07
CA LEU A 117 -9.83 -9.19 9.53
C LEU A 117 -8.48 -9.84 9.86
N PRO A 118 -7.34 -9.15 9.70
CA PRO A 118 -6.03 -9.67 10.11
C PRO A 118 -5.84 -9.70 11.64
N LEU A 119 -6.93 -9.70 12.40
CA LEU A 119 -6.98 -9.58 13.86
C LEU A 119 -8.05 -10.53 14.38
N ARG A 120 -7.81 -11.15 15.54
CA ARG A 120 -8.80 -11.97 16.25
C ARG A 120 -9.35 -11.16 17.44
N LEU A 121 -10.39 -10.37 17.20
CA LEU A 121 -11.00 -9.49 18.19
C LEU A 121 -11.60 -10.25 19.40
N ALA A 122 -12.08 -11.47 19.17
CA ALA A 122 -12.60 -12.35 20.20
C ALA A 122 -11.50 -13.21 20.88
N ALA A 123 -10.22 -12.92 20.63
CA ALA A 123 -9.14 -13.63 21.31
C ALA A 123 -9.18 -13.29 22.82
N PRO A 124 -9.09 -14.29 23.71
CA PRO A 124 -9.06 -14.01 25.13
C PRO A 124 -7.76 -13.27 25.48
N THR A 125 -7.88 -12.06 26.01
CA THR A 125 -6.75 -11.28 26.50
C THR A 125 -6.59 -11.47 28.00
N PHE A 126 -5.40 -11.87 28.44
CA PHE A 126 -5.10 -12.02 29.86
C PHE A 126 -4.01 -11.04 30.27
N ARG A 127 -4.24 -10.26 31.34
CA ARG A 127 -3.18 -9.43 31.95
C ARG A 127 -2.06 -10.27 32.58
N ARG A 128 -2.35 -11.54 32.91
CA ARG A 128 -1.40 -12.53 33.42
C ARG A 128 -1.65 -13.88 32.73
N PRO A 129 -0.66 -14.49 32.06
CA PRO A 129 -0.80 -15.81 31.46
C PRO A 129 -1.26 -16.83 32.49
N ARG A 130 -2.29 -17.63 32.17
CA ARG A 130 -2.76 -18.71 33.05
C ARG A 130 -1.69 -19.76 33.32
N THR A 131 -0.76 -19.96 32.38
CA THR A 131 0.41 -20.83 32.53
C THR A 131 1.37 -20.38 33.63
N LEU A 132 1.35 -19.09 34.02
CA LEU A 132 2.13 -18.58 35.15
C LEU A 132 1.41 -18.75 36.49
N ILE A 133 0.11 -19.06 36.47
CA ILE A 133 -0.74 -19.32 37.64
C ILE A 133 -0.86 -20.85 37.79
N ASP A 134 0.25 -21.49 38.11
CA ASP A 134 0.24 -22.87 38.59
C ASP A 134 0.22 -22.81 40.13
N SER A 135 -0.90 -23.22 40.73
CA SER A 135 -1.12 -23.19 42.17
C SER A 135 -0.34 -24.25 42.93
N LEU A 136 0.36 -25.16 42.25
CA LEU A 136 1.02 -26.31 42.86
C LEU A 136 2.52 -26.11 43.09
N ASN A 137 3.11 -25.00 42.63
CA ASN A 137 4.55 -24.77 42.77
C ASN A 137 4.85 -23.35 43.28
N PHE A 138 4.93 -23.21 44.61
CA PHE A 138 5.50 -22.05 45.29
C PHE A 138 7.04 -22.11 45.24
N ALA A 139 7.62 -22.20 44.06
CA ALA A 139 9.03 -21.87 43.92
C ALA A 139 9.17 -20.35 44.10
N PRO A 140 10.09 -19.84 44.95
CA PRO A 140 10.38 -18.43 45.01
C PRO A 140 10.92 -18.01 43.65
N ARG A 141 10.04 -17.51 42.78
CA ARG A 141 10.45 -16.93 41.50
C ARG A 141 11.27 -15.71 41.85
N SER A 142 12.55 -15.71 41.47
CA SER A 142 13.30 -14.46 41.40
C SER A 142 12.48 -13.49 40.57
N PHE A 143 12.21 -12.32 41.14
CA PHE A 143 11.64 -11.21 40.39
C PHE A 143 12.69 -10.81 39.35
N GLY A 144 12.70 -11.50 38.21
CA GLY A 144 13.34 -10.99 37.02
C GLY A 144 12.62 -9.69 36.67
N TYR A 145 13.35 -8.58 36.70
CA TYR A 145 12.96 -7.40 35.96
C TYR A 145 12.86 -7.84 34.51
N ASN A 146 11.65 -8.16 34.07
CA ASN A 146 11.36 -8.16 32.64
C ASN A 146 11.53 -6.71 32.23
N ASP A 147 12.57 -6.44 31.48
CA ASP A 147 12.82 -5.12 30.94
C ASP A 147 11.66 -4.76 30.01
N PHE A 148 10.69 -4.00 30.53
CA PHE A 148 9.57 -3.49 29.76
C PHE A 148 10.03 -2.46 28.69
N ALA A 149 11.34 -2.19 28.58
CA ALA A 149 11.95 -1.45 27.49
C ALA A 149 12.04 -2.26 26.18
N VAL A 150 11.57 -3.51 26.12
CA VAL A 150 11.33 -4.19 24.83
C VAL A 150 10.12 -3.53 24.16
N LYS A 151 10.38 -2.36 23.59
CA LYS A 151 9.49 -1.64 22.68
C LYS A 151 9.23 -2.61 21.53
N GLU A 152 8.02 -3.18 21.44
CA GLU A 152 7.64 -4.00 20.29
C GLU A 152 7.83 -3.16 19.02
N GLN A 153 8.92 -3.41 18.31
CA GLN A 153 9.17 -2.80 17.02
C GLN A 153 8.25 -3.51 16.04
N ILE A 154 7.14 -2.86 15.68
CA ILE A 154 6.13 -3.32 14.71
C ILE A 154 6.78 -3.76 13.38
N LEU A 155 7.99 -3.27 13.08
CA LEU A 155 8.88 -3.75 12.02
C LEU A 155 10.29 -3.94 12.57
N ALA A 156 10.63 -5.14 13.06
CA ALA A 156 12.01 -5.46 13.47
C ALA A 156 12.84 -5.89 12.26
N THR A 157 13.87 -5.12 11.94
CA THR A 157 14.87 -5.46 10.92
C THR A 157 16.21 -5.03 11.50
N PRO A 158 17.12 -5.97 11.79
CA PRO A 158 18.44 -5.65 12.33
C PRO A 158 19.19 -4.69 11.39
N GLY A 159 19.89 -3.70 11.95
CA GLY A 159 20.74 -2.77 11.17
C GLY A 159 20.03 -1.61 10.49
N ILE A 160 18.69 -1.50 10.60
CA ILE A 160 17.90 -0.39 10.06
C ILE A 160 17.26 0.40 11.21
N ASN A 161 17.69 1.65 11.35
CA ASN A 161 17.08 2.64 12.23
C ASN A 161 15.78 3.15 11.58
N LYS A 162 14.73 3.25 12.39
CA LYS A 162 13.43 3.79 11.99
C LYS A 162 13.14 5.01 12.85
N THR A 163 12.80 6.11 12.20
CA THR A 163 12.39 7.36 12.86
C THR A 163 11.08 7.84 12.25
N GLY A 164 10.25 8.48 13.07
CA GLY A 164 8.96 9.01 12.64
C GLY A 164 7.76 8.39 13.38
N SER A 165 6.58 8.61 12.83
CA SER A 165 5.29 8.26 13.43
C SER A 165 4.35 7.64 12.41
N LEU A 166 3.66 6.59 12.83
CA LEU A 166 2.50 6.03 12.14
C LEU A 166 1.29 6.23 13.04
N ALA A 167 0.37 7.10 12.64
CA ALA A 167 -0.89 7.33 13.32
C ALA A 167 -2.03 6.75 12.47
N ARG A 168 -2.89 5.94 13.08
CA ARG A 168 -4.13 5.43 12.46
C ARG A 168 -5.27 5.69 13.45
N GLY A 169 -6.08 6.70 13.16
CA GLY A 169 -7.24 7.08 13.95
C GLY A 169 -8.51 6.52 13.33
N ILE A 170 -9.41 6.01 14.17
CA ILE A 170 -10.78 5.68 13.76
C ILE A 170 -11.68 6.65 14.51
N SER A 171 -12.46 7.41 13.75
CA SER A 171 -13.44 8.36 14.28
C SER A 171 -14.84 7.80 14.05
N PHE A 172 -15.67 7.85 15.10
CA PHE A 172 -17.07 7.45 15.07
C PHE A 172 -17.88 8.53 15.79
N GLY A 173 -19.02 8.92 15.23
CA GLY A 173 -19.89 9.96 15.78
C GLY A 173 -21.37 9.58 15.66
N ASN A 174 -22.21 10.11 16.55
CA ASN A 174 -23.63 9.72 16.67
C ASN A 174 -24.45 9.96 15.38
N THR A 175 -23.96 10.82 14.48
CA THR A 175 -24.60 11.17 13.19
C THR A 175 -23.60 11.12 12.02
N GLN A 176 -22.44 10.50 12.20
CA GLN A 176 -21.39 10.46 11.18
C GLN A 176 -20.95 9.02 10.90
N ASN A 177 -20.68 8.74 9.63
CA ASN A 177 -20.09 7.46 9.23
C ASN A 177 -18.70 7.30 9.83
N VAL A 178 -18.30 6.07 10.13
CA VAL A 178 -16.97 5.76 10.64
C VAL A 178 -15.93 6.19 9.60
N PHE A 179 -15.03 7.09 9.98
CA PHE A 179 -13.94 7.55 9.12
C PHE A 179 -12.60 7.12 9.72
N VAL A 180 -11.72 6.60 8.86
CA VAL A 180 -10.37 6.18 9.22
C VAL A 180 -9.41 7.25 8.73
N ASN A 181 -8.72 7.91 9.65
CA ASN A 181 -7.64 8.83 9.34
C ASN A 181 -6.30 8.09 9.50
N SER A 182 -5.39 8.25 8.54
CA SER A 182 -4.05 7.70 8.59
C SER A 182 -3.05 8.80 8.27
N ALA A 183 -2.05 8.96 9.13
CA ALA A 183 -0.90 9.82 8.88
C ALA A 183 0.36 8.99 9.06
N LEU A 184 1.22 9.01 8.04
CA LEU A 184 2.48 8.27 8.03
C LEU A 184 3.60 9.24 7.72
N ASN A 185 4.54 9.37 8.65
CA ASN A 185 5.83 9.98 8.40
C ASN A 185 6.89 9.00 8.90
N LEU A 186 7.55 8.30 8.00
CA LEU A 186 8.52 7.28 8.31
C LEU A 186 9.81 7.51 7.53
N GLN A 187 10.91 7.59 8.26
CA GLN A 187 12.25 7.64 7.73
C GLN A 187 12.99 6.37 8.15
N LEU A 188 13.63 5.72 7.20
CA LEU A 188 14.40 4.50 7.39
C LEU A 188 15.83 4.75 6.96
N GLU A 189 16.79 4.47 7.84
CA GLU A 189 18.20 4.60 7.53
C GLU A 189 18.99 3.44 8.14
N GLY A 190 19.88 2.83 7.37
CA GLY A 190 20.78 1.83 7.93
C GLY A 190 21.48 0.97 6.88
N LYS A 191 22.13 -0.08 7.35
CA LYS A 191 22.85 -1.04 6.50
C LYS A 191 21.99 -2.28 6.28
N LEU A 192 21.67 -2.57 5.02
CA LEU A 192 21.05 -3.84 4.62
C LEU A 192 22.08 -4.97 4.59
N THR A 193 23.29 -4.65 4.14
CA THR A 193 24.47 -5.51 4.14
C THR A 193 25.72 -4.65 4.42
N ASP A 194 26.89 -5.26 4.56
CA ASP A 194 28.15 -4.52 4.82
C ASP A 194 28.46 -3.42 3.80
N GLN A 195 27.94 -3.56 2.58
CA GLN A 195 28.22 -2.68 1.44
C GLN A 195 26.99 -1.95 0.89
N ILE A 196 25.78 -2.23 1.41
CA ILE A 196 24.53 -1.63 0.91
C ILE A 196 23.86 -0.86 2.04
N ASN A 197 23.75 0.46 1.84
CA ASN A 197 23.01 1.35 2.72
C ASN A 197 21.61 1.58 2.17
N LEU A 198 20.61 1.56 3.04
CA LEU A 198 19.23 1.92 2.77
C LEU A 198 18.95 3.31 3.34
N THR A 199 18.34 4.15 2.53
CA THR A 199 17.73 5.41 2.97
C THR A 199 16.34 5.49 2.35
N ALA A 200 15.29 5.58 3.15
CA ALA A 200 13.93 5.76 2.65
C ALA A 200 13.21 6.84 3.43
N ALA A 201 12.38 7.60 2.73
CA ALA A 201 11.42 8.51 3.33
C ALA A 201 10.05 8.19 2.72
N ILE A 202 9.08 7.96 3.61
CA ILE A 202 7.70 7.64 3.27
C ILE A 202 6.85 8.64 4.06
N SER A 203 6.32 9.63 3.37
CA SER A 203 5.35 10.57 3.91
C SER A 203 4.03 10.41 3.16
N ASP A 204 2.95 10.18 3.89
CA ASP A 204 1.57 10.18 3.40
C ASP A 204 0.76 11.03 4.37
N GLN A 205 0.57 12.31 4.01
CA GLN A 205 -0.19 13.26 4.81
C GLN A 205 -1.39 13.75 4.00
N ASN A 206 -2.51 13.04 4.11
CA ASN A 206 -3.78 13.52 3.60
C ASN A 206 -4.34 14.61 4.53
N VAL A 207 -3.89 15.86 4.37
CA VAL A 207 -4.49 16.99 5.07
C VAL A 207 -5.76 17.40 4.31
N PRO A 208 -6.97 17.28 4.90
CA PRO A 208 -8.17 17.85 4.27
C PRO A 208 -7.99 19.37 4.21
N PHE A 209 -7.88 19.91 3.00
CA PHE A 209 -7.77 21.35 2.81
C PHE A 209 -9.15 22.00 2.94
N GLN A 210 -9.30 22.94 3.88
CA GLN A 210 -10.30 24.00 3.78
C GLN A 210 -9.53 25.29 3.50
N PRO A 211 -9.61 25.86 2.28
CA PRO A 211 -8.84 27.03 1.94
C PRO A 211 -9.42 28.26 2.64
N GLU A 212 -8.79 28.72 3.72
CA GLU A 212 -9.15 29.96 4.43
C GLU A 212 -8.46 31.22 3.88
N GLY A 213 -7.99 31.18 2.63
CA GLY A 213 -7.70 32.41 1.89
C GLY A 213 -6.60 33.32 2.44
N ASN A 214 -5.62 32.81 3.20
CA ASN A 214 -4.46 33.60 3.59
C ASN A 214 -3.18 32.75 3.78
N THR A 215 -2.08 33.21 3.18
CA THR A 215 -0.66 32.80 3.35
C THR A 215 -0.13 31.49 2.74
N GLN A 216 1.17 31.52 2.42
CA GLN A 216 2.00 30.38 2.04
C GLN A 216 2.01 29.33 3.15
N GLN A 217 1.27 28.24 2.97
CA GLN A 217 1.76 26.97 3.48
C GLN A 217 2.51 26.31 2.34
N LEU A 218 3.86 26.35 2.42
CA LEU A 218 4.71 25.47 1.64
C LEU A 218 4.37 24.05 2.09
N GLN A 219 3.40 23.43 1.42
CA GLN A 219 3.08 22.05 1.69
C GLN A 219 4.26 21.21 1.23
N GLU A 220 5.02 20.70 2.20
CA GLU A 220 6.09 19.76 1.96
C GLU A 220 5.48 18.57 1.23
N PHE A 221 5.97 18.33 0.01
CA PHE A 221 5.52 17.25 -0.84
C PHE A 221 5.57 15.92 -0.07
N ASP A 222 4.53 15.10 -0.21
CA ASP A 222 4.61 13.68 0.08
C ASP A 222 5.79 13.11 -0.70
N ARG A 223 6.91 12.94 -0.01
CA ARG A 223 8.14 12.37 -0.58
C ARG A 223 8.08 10.89 -0.28
N LEU A 224 7.92 10.11 -1.35
CA LEU A 224 8.01 8.66 -1.30
C LEU A 224 9.22 8.23 -2.10
N TYR A 225 10.35 7.95 -1.45
CA TYR A 225 11.50 7.37 -2.12
C TYR A 225 12.23 6.36 -1.26
N ILE A 226 12.85 5.40 -1.93
CA ILE A 226 13.74 4.40 -1.35
C ILE A 226 15.03 4.42 -2.16
N THR A 227 16.14 4.67 -1.49
CA THR A 227 17.48 4.71 -2.07
C THR A 227 18.33 3.60 -1.47
N LEU A 228 18.88 2.77 -2.36
CA LEU A 228 19.90 1.78 -2.05
C LEU A 228 21.24 2.30 -2.57
N THR A 229 22.21 2.46 -1.70
CA THR A 229 23.53 2.99 -2.04
C THR A 229 24.60 1.93 -1.81
N HIS A 230 25.37 1.64 -2.85
CA HIS A 230 26.55 0.80 -2.85
C HIS A 230 27.76 1.61 -3.35
N PRO A 231 29.03 1.27 -3.01
CA PRO A 231 30.20 2.01 -3.48
C PRO A 231 30.31 2.18 -5.01
N ARG A 232 29.75 1.22 -5.77
CA ARG A 232 29.80 1.20 -7.25
C ARG A 232 28.49 1.58 -7.95
N TRP A 233 27.37 1.60 -7.24
CA TRP A 233 26.06 1.87 -7.83
C TRP A 233 25.09 2.45 -6.80
N SER A 234 24.12 3.23 -7.24
CA SER A 234 22.97 3.62 -6.43
C SER A 234 21.69 3.37 -7.20
N LEU A 235 20.66 2.88 -6.51
CA LEU A 235 19.32 2.66 -7.04
C LEU A 235 18.36 3.49 -6.21
N THR A 236 17.60 4.37 -6.84
CA THR A 236 16.52 5.13 -6.21
C THR A 236 15.20 4.73 -6.85
N ALA A 237 14.20 4.41 -6.04
CA ALA A 237 12.85 4.06 -6.49
C ALA A 237 11.81 4.95 -5.78
N GLY A 238 10.69 5.22 -6.47
CA GLY A 238 9.66 6.16 -6.03
C GLY A 238 9.83 7.50 -6.73
N ASP A 239 9.85 8.58 -5.95
CA ASP A 239 9.97 9.94 -6.44
C ASP A 239 11.42 10.31 -6.69
N VAL A 240 11.80 10.32 -7.95
CA VAL A 240 13.16 10.61 -8.38
C VAL A 240 13.22 11.95 -9.10
N VAL A 241 14.19 12.77 -8.70
CA VAL A 241 14.55 14.00 -9.40
C VAL A 241 15.71 13.71 -10.33
N LEU A 242 15.44 13.68 -11.63
CA LEU A 242 16.46 13.54 -12.66
C LEU A 242 17.01 14.92 -12.99
N ARG A 243 18.29 15.13 -12.70
CA ARG A 243 19.02 16.34 -13.06
C ARG A 243 20.36 15.98 -13.69
N ASN A 244 20.77 16.70 -14.72
CA ASN A 244 22.12 16.56 -15.26
C ASN A 244 23.17 17.22 -14.36
N ARG A 245 24.42 16.77 -14.47
CA ARG A 245 25.58 17.51 -13.97
C ARG A 245 25.79 18.75 -14.86
N PRO A 246 26.32 19.87 -14.33
CA PRO A 246 26.51 21.09 -15.12
C PRO A 246 27.39 20.79 -16.34
N ASP A 247 26.75 20.75 -17.51
CA ASP A 247 27.36 20.56 -18.82
C ASP A 247 26.80 21.64 -19.75
N TYR A 248 27.52 21.90 -20.84
CA TYR A 248 27.17 22.94 -21.80
C TYR A 248 25.96 22.55 -22.65
N PHE A 249 25.84 21.28 -23.05
CA PHE A 249 24.93 20.87 -24.11
C PHE A 249 23.54 20.45 -23.65
N LEU A 250 23.43 19.64 -22.60
CA LEU A 250 22.15 19.03 -22.20
C LEU A 250 21.82 19.37 -20.75
N ARG A 251 20.92 20.34 -20.55
CA ARG A 251 20.37 20.71 -19.24
C ARG A 251 18.93 20.23 -19.11
N PHE A 252 18.65 19.42 -18.09
CA PHE A 252 17.29 18.99 -17.80
C PHE A 252 17.08 18.79 -16.31
N TYR A 253 15.85 19.07 -15.88
CA TYR A 253 15.36 18.83 -14.53
C TYR A 253 13.96 18.22 -14.65
N LYS A 254 13.81 16.96 -14.23
CA LYS A 254 12.54 16.24 -14.34
C LYS A 254 12.22 15.51 -13.04
N ASN A 255 11.03 15.77 -12.51
CA ASN A 255 10.46 15.02 -11.38
C ASN A 255 9.67 13.83 -11.94
N VAL A 256 10.08 12.62 -11.61
CA VAL A 256 9.55 11.38 -12.19
C VAL A 256 9.22 10.41 -11.07
N GLN A 257 8.07 9.74 -11.17
CA GLN A 257 7.73 8.61 -10.32
C GLN A 257 8.16 7.32 -11.04
N GLY A 258 9.15 6.62 -10.50
CA GLY A 258 9.73 5.45 -11.13
C GLY A 258 11.00 4.98 -10.44
N ALA A 259 11.99 4.56 -11.21
CA ALA A 259 13.28 4.12 -10.68
C ALA A 259 14.43 4.70 -11.50
N ALA A 260 15.54 4.98 -10.83
CA ALA A 260 16.79 5.41 -11.42
C ALA A 260 17.96 4.63 -10.84
N VAL A 261 18.85 4.19 -11.71
CA VAL A 261 20.12 3.54 -11.37
C VAL A 261 21.26 4.43 -11.83
N GLU A 262 22.20 4.72 -10.94
CA GLU A 262 23.48 5.32 -11.28
C GLU A 262 24.59 4.29 -11.04
N ALA A 263 25.39 4.01 -12.05
CA ALA A 263 26.55 3.14 -11.96
C ALA A 263 27.84 3.94 -12.15
N LYS A 264 28.79 3.76 -11.23
CA LYS A 264 30.12 4.39 -11.27
C LYS A 264 31.13 3.37 -11.80
N LEU A 265 31.61 3.61 -13.02
CA LEU A 265 32.66 2.78 -13.64
C LEU A 265 34.00 3.49 -13.52
N THR A 266 34.96 2.83 -12.89
CA THR A 266 36.36 3.27 -12.86
C THR A 266 37.15 2.39 -13.82
N GLN A 267 37.63 2.96 -14.93
CA GLN A 267 38.45 2.23 -15.91
C GLN A 267 39.89 2.76 -15.84
N GLY A 268 40.73 2.12 -15.02
CA GLY A 268 42.14 2.47 -14.88
C GLY A 268 42.41 3.78 -14.13
N VAL A 269 43.68 4.22 -14.16
CA VAL A 269 44.12 5.41 -13.45
C VAL A 269 43.55 6.66 -14.14
N GLY A 270 42.70 7.40 -13.42
CA GLY A 270 42.22 8.73 -13.82
C GLY A 270 40.89 8.77 -14.61
N LYS A 271 40.37 7.66 -15.15
CA LYS A 271 39.09 7.67 -15.88
C LYS A 271 37.93 7.20 -15.01
N ARG A 272 37.07 8.15 -14.63
CA ARG A 272 35.79 7.90 -13.94
C ARG A 272 34.65 8.19 -14.90
N SER A 273 33.81 7.19 -15.13
CA SER A 273 32.57 7.33 -15.89
C SER A 273 31.38 7.07 -14.97
N VAL A 274 30.30 7.83 -15.15
CA VAL A 274 29.06 7.65 -14.41
C VAL A 274 27.92 7.51 -15.42
N THR A 275 27.27 6.36 -15.40
CA THR A 275 26.14 6.06 -16.27
C THR A 275 24.87 6.08 -15.44
N THR A 276 23.90 6.91 -15.83
CA THR A 276 22.59 6.99 -15.17
C THR A 276 21.52 6.49 -16.14
N ALA A 277 20.71 5.55 -15.71
CA ALA A 277 19.54 5.06 -16.44
C ALA A 277 18.31 5.21 -15.55
N ALA A 278 17.23 5.78 -16.08
CA ALA A 278 16.00 5.97 -15.33
C ALA A 278 14.78 5.64 -16.19
N ALA A 279 13.76 5.09 -15.55
CA ALA A 279 12.48 4.78 -16.16
C ALA A 279 11.35 5.17 -15.19
N GLY A 280 10.33 5.85 -15.70
CA GLY A 280 9.21 6.28 -14.88
C GLY A 280 8.27 7.22 -15.61
N VAL A 281 7.22 7.62 -14.89
CA VAL A 281 6.19 8.54 -15.38
C VAL A 281 6.46 9.93 -14.83
N ALA A 282 6.45 10.95 -15.68
CA ALA A 282 6.63 12.33 -15.24
C ALA A 282 5.45 12.77 -14.36
N LYS A 283 5.72 13.42 -13.22
CA LYS A 283 4.67 13.91 -12.31
C LYS A 283 3.87 15.09 -12.88
N GLY A 284 4.37 15.74 -13.93
CA GLY A 284 3.71 16.90 -14.54
C GLY A 284 4.28 17.23 -15.92
N LYS A 285 3.60 18.15 -16.61
CA LYS A 285 3.98 18.68 -17.92
C LYS A 285 4.52 20.09 -17.74
N PHE A 286 5.71 20.36 -18.27
CA PHE A 286 6.22 21.73 -18.33
C PHE A 286 5.48 22.50 -19.41
N ALA A 287 5.07 23.73 -19.08
CA ALA A 287 4.42 24.66 -19.98
C ALA A 287 5.06 26.03 -19.81
N SER A 288 5.29 26.72 -20.92
CA SER A 288 5.55 28.17 -20.92
C SER A 288 4.28 28.83 -21.43
N ILE A 289 3.73 29.75 -20.66
CA ILE A 289 2.48 30.45 -20.97
C ILE A 289 2.80 31.93 -20.97
N GLU A 290 2.49 32.60 -22.07
CA GLU A 290 2.50 34.06 -22.14
C GLU A 290 1.14 34.56 -21.69
N LEU A 291 1.14 35.44 -20.68
CA LEU A 291 -0.07 35.97 -20.08
C LEU A 291 -0.19 37.44 -20.49
N PRO A 292 -1.10 37.77 -21.44
CA PRO A 292 -1.34 39.16 -21.77
C PRO A 292 -2.03 39.84 -20.58
N PRO A 293 -1.48 40.94 -20.05
CA PRO A 293 -2.13 41.70 -18.99
C PRO A 293 -3.44 42.30 -19.52
N LEU A 294 -4.50 42.23 -18.71
CA LEU A 294 -5.78 42.83 -19.03
C LEU A 294 -5.89 44.16 -18.29
N GLU A 295 -6.21 45.23 -19.02
CA GLU A 295 -6.42 46.54 -18.42
C GLU A 295 -7.52 46.46 -17.35
N ASN A 296 -7.26 47.12 -16.22
CA ASN A 296 -8.15 47.16 -15.06
C ASN A 296 -8.40 45.79 -14.38
N VAL A 297 -7.55 44.78 -14.62
CA VAL A 297 -7.61 43.47 -13.94
C VAL A 297 -6.29 43.19 -13.22
N GLN A 298 -6.32 43.24 -11.89
CA GLN A 298 -5.16 42.93 -11.04
C GLN A 298 -5.00 41.42 -10.77
N GLY A 299 -5.98 40.59 -11.14
CA GLY A 299 -5.97 39.14 -10.96
C GLY A 299 -7.19 38.62 -10.19
N PRO A 300 -7.32 37.30 -9.97
CA PRO A 300 -6.42 36.23 -10.41
C PRO A 300 -6.54 35.92 -11.91
N TYR A 301 -5.40 35.74 -12.57
CA TYR A 301 -5.35 35.34 -13.98
C TYR A 301 -5.63 33.84 -14.12
N ARG A 302 -6.55 33.48 -15.02
CA ARG A 302 -6.87 32.07 -15.29
C ARG A 302 -5.87 31.48 -16.27
N LEU A 303 -5.02 30.59 -15.80
CA LEU A 303 -4.10 29.84 -16.65
C LEU A 303 -4.84 28.73 -17.42
N ARG A 304 -4.45 28.51 -18.67
CA ARG A 304 -4.90 27.38 -19.49
C ARG A 304 -3.72 26.50 -19.84
N GLY A 305 -3.96 25.19 -19.95
CA GLY A 305 -2.95 24.24 -20.39
C GLY A 305 -2.53 24.50 -21.84
N THR A 306 -1.36 23.97 -22.20
CA THR A 306 -0.76 24.13 -23.54
C THR A 306 -1.60 23.54 -24.66
N ASN A 307 -2.52 22.62 -24.38
CA ASN A 307 -3.43 22.06 -25.37
C ASN A 307 -4.88 22.56 -25.17
N GLY A 308 -5.07 23.67 -24.45
CA GLY A 308 -6.39 24.22 -24.16
C GLY A 308 -7.10 23.58 -22.95
N GLU A 309 -6.39 22.79 -22.13
CA GLU A 309 -6.95 22.23 -20.91
C GLU A 309 -7.40 23.36 -19.97
N GLN A 310 -8.64 23.30 -19.50
CA GLN A 310 -9.16 24.18 -18.46
C GLN A 310 -8.87 23.55 -17.08
N PHE A 311 -8.69 24.38 -16.04
CA PHE A 311 -8.45 23.95 -14.65
C PHE A 311 -7.11 23.22 -14.42
N ILE A 312 -6.00 23.81 -14.88
CA ILE A 312 -4.67 23.31 -14.53
C ILE A 312 -4.29 23.70 -13.11
N VAL A 313 -3.55 22.81 -12.43
CA VAL A 313 -2.93 23.09 -11.14
C VAL A 313 -1.44 23.26 -11.35
N VAL A 314 -0.91 24.42 -10.95
CA VAL A 314 0.53 24.68 -10.94
C VAL A 314 1.09 24.11 -9.64
N LEU A 315 2.07 23.21 -9.75
CA LEU A 315 2.75 22.68 -8.58
C LEU A 315 3.55 23.83 -7.93
N ALA A 316 3.39 24.04 -6.63
CA ALA A 316 4.09 25.10 -5.92
C ALA A 316 5.62 24.95 -6.04
N ASN A 317 6.34 26.08 -6.14
CA ASN A 317 7.78 26.14 -6.38
C ASN A 317 8.25 25.47 -7.69
N SER A 318 7.35 25.18 -8.63
CA SER A 318 7.70 24.74 -9.99
C SER A 318 7.63 25.87 -11.01
N GLU A 319 7.02 26.98 -10.62
CA GLU A 319 6.80 28.18 -11.40
C GLU A 319 8.04 29.08 -11.49
N ARG A 320 8.14 29.78 -12.62
CA ARG A 320 9.04 30.92 -12.81
C ARG A 320 8.26 31.97 -13.59
N VAL A 321 7.93 33.07 -12.92
CA VAL A 321 7.19 34.19 -13.52
C VAL A 321 8.18 35.28 -13.87
N TYR A 322 8.10 35.77 -15.10
CA TYR A 322 8.91 36.89 -15.57
C TYR A 322 7.99 38.04 -15.95
N LEU A 323 8.35 39.25 -15.51
CA LEU A 323 7.74 40.49 -15.95
C LEU A 323 8.85 41.35 -16.54
N ASP A 324 8.71 41.75 -17.80
CA ASP A 324 9.70 42.53 -18.56
C ASP A 324 11.14 41.96 -18.48
N GLY A 325 11.24 40.63 -18.50
CA GLY A 325 12.52 39.91 -18.41
C GLY A 325 13.10 39.77 -17.01
N ARG A 326 12.49 40.36 -15.97
CA ARG A 326 12.91 40.19 -14.58
C ARG A 326 12.16 39.03 -13.93
N LEU A 327 12.89 38.15 -13.24
CA LEU A 327 12.31 37.05 -12.47
C LEU A 327 11.59 37.61 -11.23
N MET A 328 10.31 37.28 -11.09
CA MET A 328 9.45 37.69 -9.99
C MET A 328 9.51 36.68 -8.84
N THR A 329 9.30 37.15 -7.61
CA THR A 329 9.30 36.35 -6.39
C THR A 329 7.87 36.10 -5.90
N ARG A 330 7.58 34.87 -5.51
CA ARG A 330 6.25 34.49 -5.00
C ARG A 330 6.08 34.85 -3.53
N GLY A 331 4.91 35.38 -3.18
CA GLY A 331 4.39 35.48 -1.82
C GLY A 331 3.45 36.66 -1.62
N PHE A 332 2.77 36.69 -0.48
CA PHE A 332 1.72 37.68 -0.20
C PHE A 332 2.24 39.12 -0.22
N ASP A 333 3.42 39.33 0.38
CA ASP A 333 4.12 40.61 0.40
C ASP A 333 5.15 40.76 -0.75
N PHE A 334 5.10 39.87 -1.74
CA PHE A 334 6.03 39.84 -2.88
C PHE A 334 5.29 40.11 -4.19
N ASP A 335 5.93 39.78 -5.32
CA ASP A 335 5.50 40.22 -6.65
C ASP A 335 4.24 39.51 -7.17
N TYR A 336 3.97 38.26 -6.75
CA TYR A 336 2.78 37.49 -7.14
C TYR A 336 2.44 36.36 -6.16
N ILE A 337 1.22 35.81 -6.23
CA ILE A 337 0.71 34.74 -5.35
C ILE A 337 0.23 33.52 -6.14
#